data_AF-A0A3M7Q5T8-F1
#
_entry.id   AF-A0A3M7Q5T8-F1
#
_cell.length_a   1.000
_cell.length_b   1.000
_cell.length_c   1.000
_cell.angle_alpha   90.00
_cell.angle_beta   90.00
_cell.angle_gamma   90.00
#
_symmetry.space_group_name_H-M   'P 1'
#
loop_
_entity.id
_entity.type
_entity.pdbx_description
1 polymer ?
#
loop_
_entity_poly.entity_id
_entity_poly.type
_entity_poly.pdbx_seq_one_letter_code
_entity_poly.pdbx_strand_id
1 'polypeptide(L)'
;ALDHWFKSVLAYKNITLNSPLIQAQAIKYATLLNQTDFKASNGWLNRHNIIFKTIVGEADLVDPTTIENWLKVLYSLISCLKWINFVASISFFKMNVEHSSDENKCFSKRIT
;
A
#
# COMPACT_ATOMS: atom_id res chain seq x y z
N ALA A 1 26.67 -20.66 -15.33
CA ALA A 1 26.93 -19.52 -14.42
C ALA A 1 25.66 -18.72 -14.12
N LEU A 2 24.98 -18.15 -15.13
CA LEU A 2 23.72 -17.40 -14.94
C LEU A 2 22.56 -18.29 -14.44
N ASP A 3 22.49 -19.53 -14.91
CA ASP A 3 21.54 -20.57 -14.51
C ASP A 3 21.66 -20.93 -13.01
N HIS A 4 22.89 -21.06 -12.52
CA HIS A 4 23.17 -21.33 -11.11
C HIS A 4 22.74 -20.15 -10.24
N TRP A 5 23.11 -18.92 -10.63
CA TRP A 5 22.65 -17.71 -9.96
C TRP A 5 21.12 -17.63 -9.90
N PHE A 6 20.44 -17.91 -11.01
CA PHE A 6 18.99 -17.88 -11.09
C PHE A 6 18.34 -18.87 -10.11
N LYS A 7 18.85 -20.11 -10.06
CA LYS A 7 18.39 -21.13 -9.10
C LYS A 7 18.63 -20.73 -7.65
N SER A 8 19.79 -20.14 -7.34
CA SER A 8 20.11 -19.67 -5.98
C SER A 8 19.17 -18.55 -5.52
N VAL A 9 18.83 -17.61 -6.41
CA VAL A 9 17.92 -16.50 -6.06
C VAL A 9 16.49 -16.99 -5.86
N LEU A 10 16.00 -17.90 -6.72
CA LEU A 10 14.69 -18.52 -6.53
C LEU A 10 14.58 -19.29 -5.22
N ALA A 11 15.65 -20.01 -4.84
CA ALA A 11 15.69 -20.79 -3.59
C ALA A 11 15.71 -19.91 -2.33
N TYR A 12 16.22 -18.67 -2.40
CA TYR A 12 16.54 -17.93 -1.19
C TYR A 12 15.34 -17.29 -0.49
N LYS A 13 14.25 -16.90 -1.18
CA LYS A 13 13.16 -16.12 -0.54
C LYS A 13 11.80 -16.11 -1.27
N ASN A 14 11.48 -17.08 -2.14
CA ASN A 14 10.31 -16.98 -3.04
C ASN A 14 10.26 -15.62 -3.76
N ILE A 15 11.42 -15.05 -4.09
CA ILE A 15 11.50 -13.75 -4.75
C ILE A 15 11.11 -13.96 -6.21
N THR A 16 10.04 -13.29 -6.62
CA THR A 16 9.68 -13.24 -8.02
C THR A 16 10.70 -12.37 -8.75
N LEU A 17 11.47 -12.96 -9.67
CA LEU A 17 12.47 -12.23 -10.44
C LEU A 17 11.83 -11.56 -11.66
N ASN A 18 11.78 -10.23 -11.65
CA ASN A 18 11.28 -9.46 -12.79
C ASN A 18 12.18 -9.64 -14.02
N SER A 19 11.57 -9.71 -15.21
CA SER A 19 12.26 -9.83 -16.50
C SER A 19 13.42 -8.84 -16.67
N PRO A 20 13.30 -7.53 -16.33
CA PRO A 20 14.41 -6.59 -16.44
C PRO A 20 15.61 -6.91 -15.55
N LEU A 21 15.39 -7.49 -14.36
CA LEU A 21 16.49 -7.90 -13.47
C LEU A 21 17.30 -9.06 -14.05
N ILE A 22 16.60 -10.02 -14.66
CA ILE A 22 17.23 -11.16 -15.33
C ILE A 22 18.03 -10.68 -16.54
N GLN A 23 17.49 -9.73 -17.31
CA GLN A 23 18.18 -9.12 -18.45
C GLN A 23 19.46 -8.38 -18.02
N ALA A 24 19.37 -7.55 -16.97
CA ALA A 24 20.52 -6.83 -16.44
C ALA A 24 21.63 -7.78 -15.95
N GLN A 25 21.26 -8.85 -15.25
CA GLN A 25 22.23 -9.85 -14.79
C GLN A 25 22.86 -10.61 -15.96
N ALA A 26 22.06 -10.99 -16.97
CA ALA A 26 22.56 -11.66 -18.17
C ALA A 26 23.56 -10.80 -18.93
N ILE A 27 23.28 -9.50 -19.09
CA ILE A 27 24.22 -8.53 -19.69
C ILE A 27 25.50 -8.44 -18.86
N LYS A 28 25.40 -8.34 -17.53
CA LYS A 28 26.57 -8.29 -16.65
C LYS A 28 27.49 -9.50 -16.83
N TYR A 29 26.93 -10.70 -16.92
CA TYR A 29 27.72 -11.91 -17.21
C TYR A 29 28.31 -11.90 -18.62
N ALA A 30 27.57 -11.41 -19.62
CA ALA A 30 28.11 -11.29 -20.97
C ALA A 30 29.29 -10.30 -21.02
N THR A 31 29.21 -9.18 -20.31
CA THR A 31 30.34 -8.24 -20.17
C THR A 31 31.54 -8.88 -19.50
N LEU A 32 31.34 -9.68 -18.44
CA LEU A 32 32.41 -10.41 -17.76
C LEU A 32 33.08 -11.48 -18.66
N LEU A 33 32.34 -11.97 -19.66
CA LEU A 33 32.82 -12.95 -20.64
C LEU A 33 33.33 -12.28 -21.94
N ASN A 34 33.50 -10.95 -21.95
CA ASN A 34 33.87 -10.14 -23.12
C ASN A 34 32.94 -10.34 -24.33
N GLN A 35 31.67 -10.68 -24.10
CA GLN A 35 30.62 -10.80 -25.12
C GLN A 35 29.81 -9.51 -25.18
N THR A 36 30.25 -8.54 -25.98
CA THR A 36 29.60 -7.22 -26.12
C THR A 36 28.37 -7.25 -27.02
N ASP A 37 28.26 -8.25 -27.91
CA ASP A 37 27.15 -8.36 -28.88
C ASP A 37 25.91 -9.02 -28.28
N PHE A 38 26.02 -9.54 -27.06
CA PHE A 38 24.93 -10.20 -26.38
C PHE A 38 23.83 -9.20 -26.00
N LYS A 39 22.61 -9.45 -26.50
CA LYS A 39 21.41 -8.68 -26.17
C LYS A 39 20.42 -9.54 -25.40
N ALA A 40 20.26 -9.26 -24.12
CA ALA A 40 19.21 -9.85 -23.29
C ALA A 40 17.84 -9.22 -23.61
N SER A 41 17.35 -9.43 -24.82
CA SER A 41 16.04 -8.94 -25.27
C SER A 41 14.89 -9.77 -24.69
N ASN A 42 13.66 -9.26 -24.82
CA ASN A 42 12.46 -10.05 -24.49
C ASN A 42 12.38 -11.34 -25.33
N GLY A 43 12.83 -11.30 -26.59
CA GLY A 43 12.93 -12.49 -27.43
C GLY A 43 13.92 -13.53 -26.91
N TRP A 44 15.02 -13.09 -26.30
CA TRP A 44 15.99 -13.98 -25.66
C TRP A 44 15.37 -14.67 -24.42
N LEU A 45 14.62 -13.94 -23.59
CA LEU A 45 13.90 -14.50 -22.45
C LEU A 45 12.88 -15.58 -22.88
N ASN A 46 12.10 -15.30 -23.92
CA ASN A 46 11.09 -16.23 -24.43
C ASN A 46 11.71 -17.52 -25.01
N ARG A 47 12.85 -17.41 -25.70
CA ARG A 47 13.56 -18.59 -26.25
C ARG A 47 14.10 -19.52 -25.18
N HIS A 48 14.45 -18.97 -24.02
CA HIS A 48 14.95 -19.74 -22.88
C HIS A 48 13.86 -20.14 -21.89
N ASN A 49 12.58 -19.94 -22.25
CA ASN A 49 11.42 -20.27 -21.42
C ASN A 49 11.54 -19.75 -19.98
N ILE A 50 12.16 -18.57 -19.83
CA ILE A 50 12.29 -17.87 -18.55
C ILE A 50 10.95 -17.19 -18.29
N ILE A 51 9.98 -18.00 -17.86
CA ILE A 51 8.61 -17.54 -17.62
C ILE A 51 8.59 -16.81 -16.29
N PHE A 52 8.17 -15.55 -16.32
CA PHE A 52 7.82 -14.78 -15.14
C PHE A 52 6.57 -15.41 -14.51
N LYS A 53 6.75 -16.32 -13.56
CA LYS A 53 5.68 -16.73 -12.67
C LYS A 53 5.70 -15.79 -11.47
N THR A 54 4.83 -14.78 -11.48
CA THR A 54 4.41 -14.11 -10.25
C THR A 54 3.99 -15.20 -9.29
N ILE A 55 4.72 -15.36 -8.17
CA ILE A 55 4.28 -16.23 -7.10
C ILE A 55 3.19 -15.43 -6.39
N VAL A 56 1.96 -15.52 -6.91
CA VAL A 56 0.74 -15.04 -6.25
C VAL A 56 0.53 -15.97 -5.06
N GLY A 57 1.33 -15.81 -4.01
CA GLY A 57 1.27 -16.63 -2.80
C GLY A 57 0.63 -15.88 -1.64
N GLU A 58 0.90 -14.58 -1.50
CA GLU A 58 0.43 -13.84 -0.32
C GLU A 58 -1.06 -13.54 -0.36
N ALA A 59 -1.64 -13.27 -1.55
CA ALA A 59 -3.07 -12.97 -1.66
C ALA A 59 -3.96 -14.20 -1.40
N ASP A 60 -3.46 -15.40 -1.66
CA ASP A 60 -4.20 -16.67 -1.52
C ASP A 60 -4.05 -17.29 -0.11
N LEU A 61 -3.11 -16.79 0.69
CA LEU A 61 -2.87 -17.21 2.08
C LEU A 61 -3.63 -16.39 3.11
N VAL A 62 -4.25 -15.28 2.70
CA VAL A 62 -5.05 -14.45 3.61
C VAL A 62 -6.45 -15.04 3.70
N ASP A 63 -6.76 -15.62 4.85
CA ASP A 63 -8.09 -16.14 5.16
C ASP A 63 -9.16 -15.02 5.03
N PRO A 64 -10.27 -15.27 4.32
CA PRO A 64 -11.35 -14.29 4.15
C PRO A 64 -11.90 -13.76 5.48
N THR A 65 -11.92 -14.59 6.53
CA THR A 65 -12.38 -14.19 7.87
C THR A 65 -11.48 -13.12 8.47
N THR A 66 -10.17 -13.21 8.23
CA THR A 66 -9.20 -12.20 8.61
C THR A 66 -9.54 -10.87 7.93
N ILE A 67 -9.78 -10.87 6.62
CA ILE A 67 -10.16 -9.66 5.85
C ILE A 67 -11.44 -9.02 6.41
N GLU A 68 -12.47 -9.82 6.69
CA GLU A 68 -13.72 -9.32 7.28
C GLU A 68 -13.52 -8.65 8.65
N ASN A 69 -12.65 -9.22 9.49
CA ASN A 69 -12.33 -8.65 10.79
C ASN A 69 -11.59 -7.31 10.66
N TRP A 70 -10.62 -7.21 9.75
CA TRP A 70 -9.95 -5.93 9.45
C TRP A 70 -10.94 -4.87 8.96
N LEU A 71 -11.85 -5.24 8.07
CA LEU A 71 -12.89 -4.33 7.56
C LEU A 71 -13.81 -3.85 8.69
N LYS A 72 -14.26 -4.73 9.60
CA LYS A 72 -15.09 -4.35 10.75
C LYS A 72 -14.38 -3.32 11.65
N VAL A 73 -13.10 -3.54 11.96
CA VAL A 73 -12.31 -2.60 12.77
C VAL A 73 -12.19 -1.25 12.05
N LEU A 74 -11.90 -1.26 10.75
CA LEU A 74 -11.79 -0.05 9.95
C LEU A 74 -13.10 0.76 9.94
N TYR A 75 -14.23 0.09 9.68
CA TYR A 75 -15.54 0.74 9.69
C TYR A 75 -15.90 1.29 11.07
N SER A 76 -15.57 0.59 12.14
CA SER A 76 -15.78 1.06 13.52
C SER A 76 -14.96 2.33 13.80
N LEU A 77 -13.69 2.36 13.40
CA LEU A 77 -12.82 3.53 13.58
C LEU A 77 -13.32 4.75 12.78
N ILE A 78 -13.68 4.55 11.50
CA ILE A 78 -14.23 5.63 10.66
C ILE A 78 -15.55 6.14 11.25
N SER A 79 -16.41 5.25 11.72
CA SER A 79 -17.68 5.63 12.34
C SER A 79 -17.45 6.41 13.64
N CYS A 80 -16.51 5.98 14.47
CA CYS A 80 -16.14 6.67 15.70
C CYS A 80 -15.57 8.08 15.41
N LEU A 81 -14.70 8.22 14.42
CA LEU A 81 -14.15 9.53 14.01
C LEU A 81 -15.24 10.46 13.48
N LYS A 82 -16.18 9.95 12.69
CA LYS A 82 -17.35 10.73 12.23
C LYS A 82 -18.23 11.16 13.40
N TRP A 83 -18.46 10.27 14.36
CA TRP A 83 -19.27 10.54 15.54
C TRP A 83 -18.62 11.60 16.44
N ILE A 84 -17.31 11.52 16.65
CA ILE A 84 -16.53 12.53 17.39
C ILE A 84 -16.65 13.89 16.71
N ASN A 85 -16.48 13.97 15.38
CA ASN A 85 -16.63 15.23 14.65
C ASN A 85 -18.06 15.79 14.71
N PHE A 86 -19.07 14.92 14.71
CA PHE A 86 -20.47 15.30 14.84
C PHE A 86 -20.78 15.84 16.25
N VAL A 87 -20.35 15.13 17.29
CA VAL A 87 -20.52 15.55 18.68
C VAL A 87 -19.76 16.85 18.96
N ALA A 88 -18.53 17.00 18.46
CA ALA A 88 -17.77 18.24 18.59
C ALA A 88 -18.47 19.42 17.90
N SER A 89 -19.11 19.19 16.74
CA SER A 89 -19.91 20.20 16.04
C SER A 89 -21.15 20.60 16.84
N ILE A 90 -21.84 19.64 17.47
CA ILE A 90 -22.99 19.91 18.34
C ILE A 90 -22.57 20.67 19.60
N SER A 91 -21.46 20.27 20.24
CA SER A 91 -20.93 20.96 21.42
C SER A 91 -20.50 22.39 21.09
N PHE A 92 -19.84 22.61 19.96
CA PHE A 92 -19.47 23.95 19.48
C PHE A 92 -20.71 24.81 19.18
N PHE A 93 -21.72 24.25 18.52
CA PHE A 93 -22.98 24.93 18.25
C PHE A 93 -23.72 25.28 19.55
N LYS A 94 -23.75 24.36 20.52
CA LYS A 94 -24.41 24.58 21.82
C LYS A 94 -23.70 25.65 22.65
N MET A 95 -22.36 25.66 22.67
CA MET A 95 -21.60 26.72 23.34
C MET A 95 -21.81 28.10 22.70
N ASN A 96 -21.93 28.18 21.37
CA ASN A 96 -22.21 29.45 20.68
C ASN A 96 -23.65 29.96 20.91
N VAL A 97 -24.63 29.07 21.05
CA VAL A 97 -26.02 29.44 21.39
C VAL A 97 -26.11 29.98 22.82
N GLU A 98 -25.39 29.39 23.77
CA GLU A 98 -25.37 29.85 25.17
C GLU A 98 -24.66 31.22 25.31
N HIS A 99 -23.54 31.45 24.61
CA HIS A 99 -22.84 32.74 24.63
C HIS A 99 -23.70 33.89 24.03
N SER A 100 -24.43 33.63 22.94
CA SER A 100 -25.34 34.61 22.34
C SER A 100 -26.54 34.93 23.24
N SER A 101 -27.03 33.96 24.02
CA SER A 101 -28.12 34.18 24.97
C SER A 101 -27.68 35.01 26.19
N ASP A 102 -26.45 34.84 26.66
CA ASP A 102 -25.93 35.58 27.82
C ASP A 102 -25.57 37.03 27.47
N GLU A 103 -25.06 37.29 26.25
CA GLU A 103 -24.83 38.66 25.76
C GLU A 103 -26.15 39.46 25.65
N ASN A 104 -27.22 38.83 25.16
CA ASN A 104 -28.56 39.45 25.05
C ASN A 104 -29.20 39.72 26.43
N LYS A 105 -28.86 38.94 27.45
CA LYS A 105 -29.34 39.15 28.83
C LYS A 105 -28.60 40.29 29.54
N CYS A 106 -27.35 40.56 29.16
CA CYS A 106 -26.54 41.65 29.69
C CYS A 106 -26.96 43.02 29.10
N PHE A 107 -27.33 43.07 27.82
CA PHE A 107 -27.83 44.30 27.19
C PHE A 107 -29.18 44.77 27.75
N SER A 108 -30.08 43.86 28.12
CA SER A 108 -31.40 44.21 28.69
C SER A 108 -31.33 44.85 30.08
N LYS A 109 -30.21 44.75 30.80
CA LYS A 109 -30.06 45.30 32.17
C LYS A 109 -29.40 46.69 32.23
N ARG A 110 -29.07 47.31 31.07
CA ARG A 110 -28.39 48.62 31.01
C ARG A 110 -29.28 49.76 30.48
N ILE A 111 -30.56 49.50 30.17
CA ILE A 111 -31.51 50.52 29.69
C ILE A 111 -32.70 50.67 30.66
N THR A 112 -32.45 50.77 31.95
CA THR A 112 -33.48 51.20 32.92
C THR A 112 -32.86 52.08 33.97
#